data_AF-A0A7Y5WTS9-F1
#
_entry.id   AF-A0A7Y5WTS9-F1
#
_cell.length_a   1.000
_cell.length_b   1.000
_cell.length_c   1.000
_cell.angle_alpha   90.00
_cell.angle_beta   90.00
_cell.angle_gamma   90.00
#
_symmetry.space_group_name_H-M   'P 1'
#
loop_
_entity.id
_entity.type
_entity.pdbx_description
1 polymer ?
#
loop_
_entity_poly.entity_id
_entity_poly.type
_entity_poly.pdbx_seq_one_letter_code
_entity_poly.pdbx_strand_id
1 'polypeptide(L)'
;DARIIASRADIERVVLLGSVASGKYTDTLLAILGPRLFFPSDFVGRGDMSRGGLLLRCMRAGEELEYVPVQGAVRHGPRPPRLAPIRGISKFTG
;
A
#
# COMPACT_ATOMS: atom_id res chain seq x y z
N ASP A 1 -4.35 11.77 13.42
CA ASP A 1 -2.96 12.29 13.36
C ASP A 1 -1.99 11.13 13.63
N ALA A 2 -0.88 11.04 12.88
CA ALA A 2 0.14 10.02 13.07
C ALA A 2 0.82 10.11 14.45
N ARG A 3 0.88 11.30 15.06
CA ARG A 3 1.45 11.47 16.41
C ARG A 3 0.65 10.76 17.50
N ILE A 4 -0.68 10.76 17.37
CA ILE A 4 -1.58 10.04 18.28
C ILE A 4 -1.38 8.53 18.15
N ILE A 5 -1.19 8.05 16.92
CA ILE A 5 -0.87 6.64 16.67
C ILE A 5 0.51 6.31 17.24
N ALA A 6 1.48 7.21 17.10
CA ALA A 6 2.82 7.01 17.61
C ALA A 6 2.88 6.94 19.15
N SER A 7 2.04 7.70 19.86
CA SER A 7 1.98 7.70 21.32
C SER A 7 1.33 6.44 21.91
N ARG A 8 0.70 5.61 21.07
CA ARG A 8 0.07 4.35 21.49
C ARG A 8 1.10 3.23 21.54
N ALA A 9 1.32 2.71 22.74
CA ALA A 9 2.24 1.60 22.99
C ALA A 9 1.68 0.24 22.52
N ASP A 10 0.35 0.12 22.40
CA ASP A 10 -0.35 -1.09 21.95
C ASP A 10 -0.32 -1.29 20.42
N ILE A 11 0.19 -0.30 19.67
CA ILE A 11 0.27 -0.37 18.21
C ILE A 11 1.69 -0.74 17.80
N GLU A 12 1.84 -1.98 17.34
CA GLU A 12 3.12 -2.50 16.84
C GLU A 12 3.35 -2.21 15.36
N ARG A 13 2.27 -2.14 14.56
CA ARG A 13 2.33 -2.00 13.11
C ARG A 13 1.30 -1.02 12.57
N VAL A 14 1.73 -0.16 11.66
CA VAL A 14 0.88 0.75 10.89
C VAL A 14 1.15 0.52 9.41
N VAL A 15 0.12 0.21 8.63
CA VAL A 15 0.27 -0.10 7.20
C VAL A 15 -0.22 1.07 6.34
N LEU A 16 0.66 1.63 5.52
CA LEU A 16 0.33 2.65 4.53
C LEU A 16 -0.25 2.01 3.27
N LEU A 17 -1.56 2.12 3.08
CA LEU A 17 -2.25 1.64 1.88
C LEU A 17 -2.37 2.68 0.76
N GLY A 18 -1.77 3.86 0.96
CA GLY A 18 -1.71 4.93 -0.03
C GLY A 18 -0.52 4.82 -0.99
N SER A 19 -0.23 5.91 -1.70
CA SER A 19 0.98 5.99 -2.53
C SER A 19 2.24 5.97 -1.67
N VAL A 20 3.14 5.03 -1.94
CA VAL A 20 4.44 4.88 -1.24
C VAL A 20 5.61 5.55 -1.97
N ALA A 21 5.40 5.87 -3.26
CA ALA A 21 6.43 6.45 -4.12
C ALA A 21 6.66 7.95 -3.88
N SER A 22 5.71 8.67 -3.26
CA SER A 22 5.89 10.10 -2.99
C SER A 22 6.41 10.32 -1.56
N GLY A 23 7.49 11.10 -1.43
CA GLY A 23 8.04 11.49 -0.14
C GLY A 23 7.12 12.41 0.69
N LYS A 24 6.21 13.14 0.05
CA LYS A 24 5.34 14.17 0.69
C LYS A 24 4.69 13.68 1.99
N TYR A 25 4.14 12.47 1.96
CA TYR A 25 3.52 11.85 3.12
C TYR A 25 4.36 10.72 3.69
N THR A 26 5.01 9.92 2.84
CA THR A 26 5.76 8.75 3.27
C THR A 26 6.93 9.11 4.18
N ASP A 27 7.68 10.16 3.85
CA ASP A 27 8.85 10.56 4.66
C ASP A 27 8.40 11.19 5.98
N THR A 28 7.34 12.01 5.95
CA THR A 28 6.72 12.58 7.16
C THR A 28 6.20 11.50 8.10
N LEU A 29 5.50 10.49 7.56
CA LEU A 29 4.98 9.37 8.35
C LEU A 29 6.11 8.50 8.89
N LEU A 30 7.17 8.28 8.10
CA LEU A 30 8.35 7.52 8.53
C LEU A 30 9.06 8.22 9.68
N ALA A 31 9.19 9.55 9.65
CA ALA A 31 9.80 10.31 10.74
C ALA A 31 9.02 10.20 12.06
N ILE A 32 7.71 9.97 12.01
CA ILE A 32 6.83 9.89 13.20
C ILE A 32 6.69 8.45 13.70
N LEU A 33 6.48 7.50 12.78
CA LEU A 33 6.14 6.11 13.09
C LEU A 33 7.36 5.19 13.07
N GLY A 34 8.44 5.59 12.40
CA GLY A 34 9.71 4.90 12.38
C GLY A 34 9.59 3.45 11.91
N PRO A 35 10.20 2.48 12.63
CA PRO A 35 10.16 1.06 12.28
C PRO A 35 8.75 0.44 12.24
N ARG A 36 7.74 1.11 12.81
CA ARG A 36 6.35 0.62 12.84
C ARG A 36 5.58 0.94 11.56
N LEU A 37 6.17 1.67 10.61
CA LEU A 37 5.52 1.99 9.35
C LEU A 37 5.85 0.95 8.28
N PHE A 38 4.81 0.30 7.76
CA PHE A 38 4.88 -0.76 6.75
C PHE A 38 4.05 -0.40 5.53
N PHE A 39 4.26 -1.13 4.43
CA PHE A 39 3.42 -1.08 3.25
C PHE A 39 3.44 -2.43 2.51
N PRO A 40 2.44 -2.74 1.67
CA PRO A 40 2.50 -3.95 0.84
C PRO A 40 3.61 -3.87 -0.21
N SER A 41 4.51 -4.85 -0.26
CA SER A 41 5.63 -4.85 -1.22
C SER A 41 5.15 -4.76 -2.68
N ASP A 42 4.02 -5.38 -2.98
CA ASP A 42 3.35 -5.33 -4.28
C ASP A 42 2.88 -3.94 -4.72
N PHE A 43 2.89 -2.93 -3.84
CA PHE A 43 2.46 -1.57 -4.20
C PHE A 43 3.53 -0.80 -4.99
N VAL A 44 4.78 -1.28 -5.00
CA VAL A 44 5.86 -0.65 -5.78
C VAL A 44 5.48 -0.56 -7.26
N GLY A 45 5.62 0.63 -7.83
CA GLY A 45 5.29 0.90 -9.24
C GLY A 45 3.78 0.89 -9.57
N ARG A 46 2.88 0.61 -8.61
CA ARG A 46 1.43 0.62 -8.82
C ARG A 46 0.83 2.00 -8.56
N GLY A 47 0.06 2.49 -9.52
CA GLY A 47 -0.83 3.64 -9.34
C GLY A 47 -2.10 3.29 -8.54
N ASP A 48 -2.87 4.30 -8.19
CA ASP A 48 -4.00 4.21 -7.26
C ASP A 48 -5.02 3.13 -7.60
N MET A 49 -5.57 3.18 -8.82
CA MET A 49 -6.51 2.18 -9.32
C MET A 49 -5.93 0.76 -9.33
N SER A 50 -4.63 0.62 -9.60
CA SER A 50 -3.98 -0.70 -9.60
C SER A 50 -3.80 -1.25 -8.18
N ARG A 51 -3.61 -0.41 -7.16
CA ARG A 51 -3.52 -0.85 -5.76
C ARG A 51 -4.89 -1.27 -5.24
N GLY A 52 -5.93 -0.45 -5.48
CA GLY A 52 -7.30 -0.80 -5.12
C GLY A 52 -7.77 -2.10 -5.79
N GLY A 53 -7.50 -2.26 -7.09
CA GLY A 53 -7.80 -3.50 -7.81
C GLY A 53 -7.05 -4.72 -7.27
N LEU A 54 -5.82 -4.55 -6.77
CA LEU A 54 -5.06 -5.64 -6.15
C LEU A 54 -5.69 -6.05 -4.82
N LEU A 55 -5.98 -5.09 -3.94
CA LEU A 55 -6.61 -5.35 -2.63
C LEU A 55 -7.95 -6.08 -2.77
N LEU A 56 -8.81 -5.67 -3.72
CA LEU A 56 -10.09 -6.33 -3.96
C LEU A 56 -9.95 -7.78 -4.44
N ARG A 57 -8.88 -8.07 -5.18
CA ARG A 57 -8.57 -9.43 -5.65
C ARG A 57 -8.09 -10.31 -4.52
N CYS A 58 -7.15 -9.82 -3.72
CA CYS A 58 -6.66 -10.47 -2.51
C CYS A 58 -7.83 -10.78 -1.55
N MET A 59 -8.71 -9.80 -1.31
CA MET A 59 -9.93 -10.00 -0.52
C MET A 59 -10.83 -11.10 -1.09
N ARG A 60 -11.08 -11.11 -2.41
CA ARG A 60 -11.89 -12.16 -3.06
C ARG A 60 -11.23 -13.54 -3.00
N ALA A 61 -9.90 -13.60 -3.08
CA ALA A 61 -9.13 -14.84 -3.04
C ALA A 61 -8.89 -15.35 -1.60
N GLY A 62 -9.11 -14.51 -0.58
CA GLY A 62 -8.71 -14.82 0.79
C GLY A 62 -7.19 -14.83 0.98
N GLU A 63 -6.46 -14.10 0.15
CA GLU A 63 -5.00 -14.05 0.15
C GLU A 63 -4.51 -12.77 0.81
N GLU A 64 -3.59 -12.88 1.76
CA GLU A 64 -2.95 -11.73 2.40
C GLU A 64 -1.73 -11.25 1.61
N LEU A 65 -1.50 -9.94 1.57
CA LEU A 65 -0.32 -9.36 0.94
C LEU A 65 0.90 -9.42 1.89
N GLU A 66 2.08 -9.47 1.30
CA GLU A 66 3.32 -9.30 2.06
C GLU A 66 3.52 -7.82 2.46
N TYR A 67 3.70 -7.55 3.75
CA TYR A 67 3.97 -6.21 4.26
C TYR A 67 5.43 -6.07 4.67
N VAL A 68 6.10 -5.06 4.14
CA VAL A 68 7.51 -4.77 4.42
C VAL A 68 7.66 -3.40 5.09
N PRO A 69 8.68 -3.19 5.94
CA PRO A 69 8.96 -1.89 6.53
C PRO A 69 9.18 -0.82 5.45
N VAL A 70 8.70 0.40 5.67
CA VAL A 70 9.05 1.54 4.79
C VAL A 70 10.53 1.90 4.94
N GLN A 71 11.08 1.75 6.15
CA GLN A 71 12.47 2.03 6.45
C GLN A 71 13.38 1.09 5.64
N GLY A 72 14.23 1.67 4.78
CA GLY A 72 15.19 0.92 3.97
C GLY A 72 14.61 0.20 2.74
N ALA A 73 13.29 0.26 2.51
CA ALA A 73 12.67 -0.40 1.37
C ALA A 73 12.83 0.38 0.06
N VAL A 74 12.85 -0.38 -1.03
CA VAL A 74 12.72 0.15 -2.40
C VAL A 74 11.25 0.54 -2.61
N ARG A 75 10.99 1.84 -2.78
CA ARG A 75 9.63 2.41 -2.95
C ARG A 75 9.30 2.77 -4.39
N HIS A 76 10.30 2.75 -5.25
CA HIS A 76 10.20 3.04 -6.68
C HIS A 76 10.61 1.82 -7.47
N GLY A 77 9.91 1.54 -8.56
CA GLY A 77 10.21 0.39 -9.38
C GLY A 77 9.41 0.41 -10.68
N PRO A 78 9.68 -0.55 -11.57
CA PRO A 78 8.97 -0.66 -12.83
C PRO A 78 7.48 -0.83 -12.57
N ARG A 79 6.65 -0.28 -13.48
CA ARG A 79 5.21 -0.49 -13.42
C ARG A 79 4.91 -1.98 -13.62
N PRO A 80 4.26 -2.66 -12.67
CA PRO A 80 3.95 -4.07 -12.84
C PRO A 80 2.88 -4.28 -13.94
N PRO A 81 2.71 -5.51 -14.44
CA PRO A 81 1.67 -5.83 -15.40
C PRO A 81 0.29 -5.36 -14.94
N ARG A 82 -0.55 -4.97 -15.92
CA ARG A 82 -1.95 -4.65 -15.64
C ARG A 82 -2.63 -5.87 -15.01
N LEU A 83 -3.45 -5.61 -14.00
CA LEU A 83 -4.32 -6.64 -13.45
C LEU A 83 -5.20 -7.20 -14.59
N ALA A 84 -5.33 -8.52 -14.63
CA ALA A 84 -6.23 -9.17 -15.58
C ALA A 84 -7.65 -8.57 -15.46
N PRO A 85 -8.48 -8.57 -16.52
CA PRO A 85 -9.88 -8.20 -16.39
C PRO A 85 -10.63 -9.13 -15.43
N ILE A 86 -11.58 -8.61 -14.65
CA ILE A 86 -12.53 -9.45 -13.92
C ILE A 86 -13.62 -9.88 -14.93
N ARG A 87 -13.82 -11.18 -15.13
CA ARG A 87 -14.92 -11.68 -15.96
C ARG A 87 -16.27 -11.23 -15.37
N GLY A 88 -17.18 -10.77 -16.23
CA GLY A 88 -18.53 -10.36 -15.84
C GLY A 88 -18.71 -8.89 -15.43
N ILE A 89 -17.63 -8.10 -15.38
CA ILE A 89 -17.75 -6.64 -15.25
C ILE A 89 -17.71 -6.05 -16.67
N SER A 90 -18.88 -5.71 -17.22
CA SER A 90 -18.95 -4.93 -18.45
C SER A 90 -18.29 -3.57 -18.21
N LYS A 91 -17.48 -3.10 -19.16
CA LYS A 91 -17.05 -1.71 -19.14
C LYS A 91 -18.30 -0.87 -19.38
N PHE A 92 -18.64 0.01 -18.44
CA PHE A 92 -19.59 1.09 -18.70
C PHE A 92 -18.99 1.92 -19.84
N THR A 93 -19.43 1.66 -21.06
CA THR A 93 -19.22 2.55 -22.19
C THR A 93 -20.29 3.61 -22.09
N GLY A 94 -19.90 4.78 -21.57
CA GLY A 94 -20.68 6.01 -21.72
C GLY A 94 -20.62 6.52 -23.15
#